data_AF-A6UAM1-F1
#
_entry.id   AF-A6UAM1-F1
#
_cell.length_a   1.000
_cell.length_b   1.000
_cell.length_c   1.000
_cell.angle_alpha   90.00
_cell.angle_beta   90.00
_cell.angle_gamma   90.00
#
_symmetry.space_group_name_H-M   'P 1'
#
loop_
_entity.id
_entity.type
_entity.pdbx_description
1 polymer ?
#
loop_
_entity_poly.entity_id
_entity_poly.type
_entity_poly.pdbx_seq_one_letter_code
_entity_poly.pdbx_strand_id
1 'polypeptide(L)'
;MSAITAQHVRAAAKGKVNESNLASVLVALDRYGERFGMDRPHRLSQYFAQLMHESGDFRYDREIWGPTPAQQRYETRTDLGNTPENDGDGHLYRGRTGMQLTGKDNYRQFRNWCRAAGLDCPDFVKDPDAVNADPWEGLVPLFYWDTRDLNRWADQGDAETITKKINGGKNGLADRFDRLARISLVLLGYRADNILQFQADQRLQVDGDVGPKTRAAMHTALVALTPGEAARPEVKAAPVTEEKLVPVPVTPPSLDAPWWKSKEVITPSVIGGGASLLTAIGGIPWQNLLLILIAFAGIAGFLYWRKNADRKAVAKQVEGMA
;
A
#
# COMPACT_ATOMS: atom_id res chain seq x y z
N MET A 1 -21.84 6.79 -17.94
CA MET A 1 -21.63 5.56 -17.15
C MET A 1 -20.19 5.56 -16.69
N SER A 2 -19.94 5.35 -15.39
CA SER A 2 -18.58 5.28 -14.85
C SER A 2 -17.78 4.18 -15.55
N ALA A 3 -16.51 4.44 -15.85
CA ALA A 3 -15.60 3.47 -16.45
C ALA A 3 -15.33 2.25 -15.54
N ILE A 4 -15.75 2.31 -14.28
CA ILE A 4 -15.66 1.22 -13.32
C ILE A 4 -16.99 0.95 -12.62
N THR A 5 -17.25 -0.31 -12.30
CA THR A 5 -18.47 -0.77 -11.62
C THR A 5 -18.13 -1.58 -10.37
N ALA A 6 -19.11 -1.78 -9.48
CA ALA A 6 -18.96 -2.69 -8.34
C ALA A 6 -18.61 -4.13 -8.78
N GLN A 7 -19.09 -4.58 -9.95
CA GLN A 7 -18.72 -5.88 -10.49
C GLN A 7 -17.24 -5.96 -10.84
N HIS A 8 -16.67 -4.91 -11.45
CA HIS A 8 -15.24 -4.87 -11.76
C HIS A 8 -14.39 -4.99 -10.48
N VAL A 9 -14.74 -4.22 -9.44
CA VAL A 9 -14.00 -4.24 -8.18
C VAL A 9 -14.11 -5.60 -7.48
N ARG A 10 -15.31 -6.21 -7.44
CA ARG A 10 -15.50 -7.55 -6.86
C ARG A 10 -14.72 -8.62 -7.61
N ALA A 11 -14.68 -8.55 -8.94
CA ALA A 11 -13.91 -9.49 -9.75
C ALA A 11 -12.39 -9.34 -9.51
N ALA A 12 -11.91 -8.12 -9.26
CA ALA A 12 -10.50 -7.84 -9.00
C ALA A 12 -10.07 -8.12 -7.55
N ALA A 13 -10.98 -8.07 -6.58
CA ALA A 13 -10.68 -8.26 -5.16
C ALA A 13 -9.99 -9.62 -4.88
N LYS A 14 -9.15 -9.64 -3.84
CA LYS A 14 -8.50 -10.88 -3.34
C LYS A 14 -9.33 -11.54 -2.23
N GLY A 15 -10.23 -10.78 -1.62
CA GLY A 15 -11.14 -11.25 -0.58
C GLY A 15 -12.56 -10.74 -0.74
N LYS A 16 -13.40 -11.02 0.26
CA LYS A 16 -14.78 -10.55 0.31
C LYS A 16 -14.81 -9.03 0.47
N VAL A 17 -15.50 -8.37 -0.44
CA VAL A 17 -15.77 -6.93 -0.42
C VAL A 17 -16.94 -6.63 0.51
N ASN A 18 -16.85 -5.55 1.30
CA ASN A 18 -18.01 -4.98 1.97
C ASN A 18 -18.73 -4.04 1.00
N GLU A 19 -20.00 -4.36 0.68
CA GLU A 19 -20.78 -3.62 -0.31
C GLU A 19 -21.05 -2.17 0.10
N SER A 20 -21.24 -1.89 1.40
CA SER A 20 -21.48 -0.52 1.87
C SER A 20 -20.24 0.34 1.67
N ASN A 21 -19.07 -0.16 2.09
CA ASN A 21 -17.81 0.57 1.98
C ASN A 21 -17.43 0.84 0.51
N LEU A 22 -17.67 -0.13 -0.37
CA LEU A 22 -17.46 0.05 -1.81
C LEU A 22 -18.48 1.04 -2.40
N ALA A 23 -19.75 0.95 -1.98
CA ALA A 23 -20.80 1.86 -2.45
C ALA A 23 -20.45 3.31 -2.15
N SER A 24 -19.91 3.63 -0.97
CA SER A 24 -19.49 4.99 -0.60
C SER A 24 -18.52 5.60 -1.63
N VAL A 25 -17.51 4.81 -2.04
CA VAL A 25 -16.52 5.22 -3.05
C VAL A 25 -17.17 5.40 -4.42
N LEU A 26 -18.04 4.48 -4.83
CA LEU A 26 -18.72 4.55 -6.13
C LEU A 26 -19.70 5.72 -6.20
N VAL A 27 -20.43 6.03 -5.12
CA VAL A 27 -21.33 7.19 -5.02
C VAL A 27 -20.54 8.49 -5.15
N ALA A 28 -19.39 8.60 -4.49
CA ALA A 28 -18.53 9.77 -4.63
C ALA A 28 -17.95 9.91 -6.05
N LEU A 29 -17.53 8.80 -6.67
CA LEU A 29 -17.05 8.82 -8.06
C LEU A 29 -18.14 9.17 -9.06
N ASP A 30 -19.36 8.66 -8.89
CA ASP A 30 -20.50 8.99 -9.76
C ASP A 30 -20.84 10.49 -9.69
N ARG A 31 -20.83 11.06 -8.48
CA ARG A 31 -21.19 12.47 -8.28
C ARG A 31 -20.07 13.45 -8.58
N TYR A 32 -18.82 13.09 -8.30
CA TYR A 32 -17.69 14.04 -8.32
C TYR A 32 -16.50 13.57 -9.16
N GLY A 33 -16.47 12.32 -9.62
CA GLY A 33 -15.30 11.73 -10.27
C GLY A 33 -14.83 12.51 -11.51
N GLU A 34 -15.75 13.01 -12.32
CA GLU A 34 -15.43 13.82 -13.52
C GLU A 34 -14.60 15.07 -13.16
N ARG A 35 -14.95 15.76 -12.07
CA ARG A 35 -14.21 16.94 -11.58
C ARG A 35 -12.74 16.61 -11.26
N PHE A 36 -12.48 15.38 -10.85
CA PHE A 36 -11.13 14.89 -10.52
C PHE A 36 -10.49 14.10 -11.67
N GLY A 37 -11.12 14.04 -12.85
CA GLY A 37 -10.68 13.24 -13.98
C GLY A 37 -10.58 11.75 -13.66
N MET A 38 -11.48 11.24 -12.82
CA MET A 38 -11.67 9.83 -12.44
C MET A 38 -12.70 9.13 -13.33
N ASP A 39 -12.82 9.59 -14.56
CA ASP A 39 -13.53 8.99 -15.69
C ASP A 39 -12.61 8.12 -16.56
N ARG A 40 -11.29 8.21 -16.33
CA ARG A 40 -10.23 7.55 -17.08
C ARG A 40 -9.85 6.18 -16.51
N PRO A 41 -9.91 5.08 -17.28
CA PRO A 41 -9.59 3.74 -16.79
C PRO A 41 -8.18 3.59 -16.22
N HIS A 42 -7.17 4.25 -16.82
CA HIS A 42 -5.78 4.16 -16.34
C HIS A 42 -5.56 4.87 -15.00
N ARG A 43 -6.33 5.92 -14.70
CA ARG A 43 -6.32 6.57 -13.38
C ARG A 43 -7.10 5.76 -12.35
N LEU A 44 -8.28 5.26 -12.75
CA LEU A 44 -9.11 4.42 -11.91
C LEU A 44 -8.40 3.13 -11.49
N SER A 45 -7.64 2.48 -12.38
CA SER A 45 -6.90 1.27 -12.02
C SER A 45 -5.87 1.53 -10.92
N GLN A 46 -5.11 2.63 -11.02
CA GLN A 46 -4.15 3.05 -10.01
C GLN A 46 -4.84 3.42 -8.70
N TYR A 47 -5.92 4.19 -8.77
CA TYR A 47 -6.70 4.61 -7.61
C TYR A 47 -7.27 3.40 -6.85
N PHE A 48 -7.99 2.50 -7.54
CA PHE A 48 -8.59 1.34 -6.90
C PHE A 48 -7.56 0.35 -6.36
N ALA A 49 -6.40 0.18 -7.02
CA ALA A 49 -5.33 -0.65 -6.49
C ALA A 49 -4.85 -0.20 -5.10
N GLN A 50 -4.74 1.11 -4.89
CA GLN A 50 -4.36 1.69 -3.60
C GLN A 50 -5.47 1.49 -2.57
N LEU A 51 -6.71 1.83 -2.90
CA LEU A 51 -7.85 1.67 -1.98
C LEU A 51 -8.05 0.21 -1.57
N MET A 52 -7.96 -0.73 -2.51
CA MET A 52 -8.03 -2.16 -2.24
C MET A 52 -6.92 -2.63 -1.29
N HIS A 53 -5.74 -2.02 -1.34
CA HIS A 53 -4.65 -2.33 -0.40
C HIS A 53 -4.95 -1.75 0.98
N GLU A 54 -5.24 -0.45 1.08
CA GLU A 54 -5.41 0.25 2.36
C GLU A 54 -6.60 -0.27 3.17
N SER A 55 -7.69 -0.66 2.50
CA SER A 55 -8.93 -1.10 3.14
C SER A 55 -9.08 -2.62 3.24
N GLY A 56 -8.13 -3.38 2.71
CA GLY A 56 -8.23 -4.84 2.58
C GLY A 56 -9.41 -5.26 1.72
N ASP A 57 -9.46 -4.80 0.47
CA ASP A 57 -10.58 -4.98 -0.48
C ASP A 57 -11.90 -4.40 0.03
N PHE A 58 -11.86 -3.16 0.55
CA PHE A 58 -13.01 -2.46 1.13
C PHE A 58 -13.61 -3.16 2.34
N ARG A 59 -12.94 -4.16 2.91
CA ARG A 59 -13.43 -4.87 4.10
C ARG A 59 -13.52 -3.96 5.32
N TYR A 60 -12.61 -3.00 5.43
CA TYR A 60 -12.52 -2.08 6.57
C TYR A 60 -12.63 -0.62 6.11
N ASP A 61 -13.53 0.11 6.76
CA ASP A 61 -13.70 1.57 6.67
C ASP A 61 -13.18 2.29 7.92
N ARG A 62 -12.71 1.53 8.93
CA ARG A 62 -12.20 2.04 10.20
C ARG A 62 -11.05 1.17 10.65
N GLU A 63 -10.09 1.79 11.30
CA GLU A 63 -9.04 1.06 11.99
C GLU A 63 -9.65 0.14 13.05
N ILE A 64 -9.20 -1.12 13.10
CA ILE A 64 -9.53 -2.03 14.19
C ILE A 64 -8.80 -1.52 15.44
N TRP A 65 -9.54 -0.85 16.31
CA TRP A 65 -8.98 -0.29 17.53
C TRP A 65 -8.98 -1.30 18.67
N GLY A 66 -7.80 -1.53 19.24
CA GLY A 66 -7.61 -2.38 20.41
C GLY A 66 -6.18 -2.17 20.89
N PRO A 67 -5.97 -1.56 22.07
CA PRO A 67 -4.78 -0.76 22.37
C PRO A 67 -3.49 -1.52 22.04
N THR A 68 -2.89 -1.19 20.90
CA THR A 68 -1.56 -1.67 20.54
C THR A 68 -0.51 -0.62 20.94
N PRO A 69 0.77 -1.01 21.09
CA PRO A 69 1.84 -0.03 21.28
C PRO A 69 1.92 1.00 20.13
N ALA A 70 1.45 0.67 18.93
CA ALA A 70 1.37 1.62 17.82
C ALA A 70 0.23 2.62 18.00
N GLN A 71 -0.95 2.14 18.39
CA GLN A 71 -2.13 2.97 18.65
C GLN A 71 -1.92 3.91 19.84
N GLN A 72 -1.27 3.44 20.90
CA GLN A 72 -0.90 4.27 22.04
C GLN A 72 0.04 5.41 21.64
N ARG A 73 0.89 5.23 20.62
CA ARG A 73 1.74 6.31 20.12
C ARG A 73 0.95 7.38 19.38
N TYR A 74 -0.22 7.09 18.82
CA TYR A 74 -1.02 8.11 18.13
C TYR A 74 -1.60 9.13 19.06
N GLU A 75 -1.85 8.74 20.30
CA GLU A 75 -2.47 9.56 21.32
C GLU A 75 -1.86 10.97 21.41
N THR A 76 -0.53 11.05 21.48
CA THR A 76 0.19 12.31 21.68
C THR A 76 0.90 12.83 20.41
N ARG A 77 0.47 12.40 19.22
CA ARG A 77 1.08 12.82 17.93
C ARG A 77 0.68 14.25 17.55
N THR A 78 1.40 15.21 18.12
CA THR A 78 1.22 16.64 17.84
C THR A 78 1.47 17.02 16.38
N ASP A 79 2.31 16.28 15.66
CA ASP A 79 2.51 16.44 14.21
C ASP A 79 1.29 16.02 13.37
N LEU A 80 0.34 15.29 13.97
CA LEU A 80 -0.97 14.96 13.39
C LEU A 80 -2.10 15.83 13.96
N GLY A 81 -1.75 16.84 14.76
CA GLY A 81 -2.70 17.77 15.39
C GLY A 81 -3.34 17.27 16.69
N ASN A 82 -2.95 16.10 17.19
CA ASN A 82 -3.41 15.61 18.49
C ASN A 82 -2.77 16.42 19.62
N THR A 83 -3.39 16.44 20.80
CA THR A 83 -2.82 17.11 21.97
C THR A 83 -1.57 16.36 22.48
N PRO A 84 -0.65 17.02 23.20
CA PRO A 84 0.47 16.32 23.83
C PRO A 84 0.04 15.47 25.05
N GLU A 85 -1.21 15.58 25.49
CA GLU A 85 -1.79 14.81 26.58
C GLU A 85 -2.43 13.49 26.10
N ASN A 86 -2.63 12.54 27.03
CA ASN A 86 -3.39 11.32 26.76
C ASN A 86 -4.87 11.55 27.10
N ASP A 87 -5.58 12.24 26.21
CA ASP A 87 -6.95 12.72 26.40
C ASP A 87 -8.01 12.01 25.54
N GLY A 88 -7.59 11.03 24.74
CA GLY A 88 -8.40 10.25 23.81
C GLY A 88 -8.26 10.67 22.34
N ASP A 89 -7.47 11.70 22.00
CA ASP A 89 -7.30 12.18 20.63
C ASP A 89 -6.82 11.08 19.67
N GLY A 90 -6.00 10.14 20.13
CA GLY A 90 -5.54 9.00 19.33
C GLY A 90 -6.70 8.13 18.83
N HIS A 91 -7.59 7.73 19.75
CA HIS A 91 -8.78 6.95 19.40
C HIS A 91 -9.84 7.78 18.67
N LEU A 92 -10.03 9.03 19.09
CA LEU A 92 -11.03 9.94 18.51
C LEU A 92 -10.75 10.19 17.03
N TYR A 93 -9.48 10.42 16.66
CA TYR A 93 -9.03 10.63 15.28
C TYR A 93 -8.31 9.41 14.67
N ARG A 94 -8.68 8.20 15.10
CA ARG A 94 -8.23 6.94 14.48
C ARG A 94 -8.54 6.88 12.98
N GLY A 95 -7.91 5.95 12.27
CA GLY A 95 -8.11 5.78 10.84
C GLY A 95 -9.56 5.50 10.45
N ARG A 96 -10.10 6.29 9.50
CA ARG A 96 -11.43 6.10 8.89
C ARG A 96 -11.36 6.13 7.37
N THR A 97 -12.42 5.64 6.72
CA THR A 97 -12.60 5.45 5.28
C THR A 97 -11.62 4.44 4.65
N GLY A 98 -11.79 4.19 3.35
CA GLY A 98 -10.93 3.29 2.57
C GLY A 98 -9.48 3.78 2.33
N MET A 99 -9.12 4.99 2.79
CA MET A 99 -7.76 5.56 2.68
C MET A 99 -7.15 5.96 4.04
N GLN A 100 -7.74 5.49 5.15
CA GLN A 100 -7.23 5.68 6.52
C GLN A 100 -6.91 7.16 6.87
N LEU A 101 -7.95 8.00 6.89
CA LEU A 101 -7.87 9.37 7.41
C LEU A 101 -7.62 9.33 8.92
N THR A 102 -6.40 9.69 9.33
CA THR A 102 -5.93 9.58 10.73
C THR A 102 -5.35 10.91 11.23
N GLY A 103 -5.69 11.30 12.46
CA GLY A 103 -5.15 12.48 13.13
C GLY A 103 -5.95 13.76 12.89
N LYS A 104 -6.14 14.55 13.95
CA LYS A 104 -7.01 15.74 14.00
C LYS A 104 -6.78 16.74 12.86
N ASP A 105 -5.53 16.96 12.48
CA ASP A 105 -5.18 17.89 11.41
C ASP A 105 -5.64 17.41 10.03
N ASN A 106 -5.66 16.10 9.80
CA ASN A 106 -6.16 15.55 8.54
C ASN A 106 -7.69 15.66 8.44
N TYR A 107 -8.42 15.48 9.55
CA TYR A 107 -9.87 15.76 9.61
C TYR A 107 -10.16 17.24 9.34
N ARG A 108 -9.34 18.14 9.89
CA ARG A 108 -9.44 19.59 9.66
C ARG A 108 -9.18 19.96 8.19
N GLN A 109 -8.15 19.37 7.59
CA GLN A 109 -7.81 19.60 6.18
C GLN A 109 -8.92 19.10 5.25
N PHE A 110 -9.46 17.90 5.50
CA PHE A 110 -10.56 17.36 4.71
C PHE A 110 -11.80 18.26 4.78
N ARG A 111 -12.21 18.69 5.98
CA ARG A 111 -13.31 19.66 6.16
C ARG A 111 -13.07 20.96 5.36
N ASN A 112 -11.87 21.52 5.46
CA ASN A 112 -11.54 22.76 4.76
C ASN A 112 -11.56 22.58 3.24
N TRP A 113 -11.07 21.43 2.75
CA TRP A 113 -11.12 21.07 1.33
C TRP A 113 -12.57 20.92 0.83
N CYS A 114 -13.44 20.25 1.59
CA CYS A 114 -14.87 20.16 1.27
C CYS A 114 -15.53 21.55 1.18
N ARG A 115 -15.28 22.42 2.17
CA ARG A 115 -15.82 23.79 2.19
C ARG A 115 -15.29 24.64 1.03
N ALA A 116 -13.99 24.54 0.72
CA ALA A 116 -13.38 25.21 -0.43
C ALA A 116 -13.97 24.69 -1.76
N ALA A 117 -14.40 23.44 -1.80
CA ALA A 117 -15.11 22.85 -2.93
C ALA A 117 -16.61 23.22 -2.99
N GLY A 118 -17.11 24.04 -2.05
CA GLY A 118 -18.51 24.47 -1.98
C GLY A 118 -19.47 23.44 -1.36
N LEU A 119 -18.94 22.42 -0.67
CA LEU A 119 -19.74 21.36 -0.05
C LEU A 119 -20.15 21.78 1.37
N ASP A 120 -21.44 21.63 1.68
CA ASP A 120 -21.97 21.82 3.03
C ASP A 120 -21.68 20.57 3.89
N CYS A 121 -20.44 20.49 4.38
CA CYS A 121 -19.96 19.35 5.16
C CYS A 121 -20.03 19.59 6.69
N PRO A 122 -20.23 18.53 7.49
CA PRO A 122 -20.10 18.59 8.95
C PRO A 122 -18.74 19.12 9.41
N ASP A 123 -18.66 19.52 10.68
CA ASP A 123 -17.36 19.76 11.32
C ASP A 123 -16.75 18.43 11.78
N PHE A 124 -15.96 17.82 10.90
CA PHE A 124 -15.30 16.55 11.15
C PHE A 124 -14.27 16.56 12.30
N VAL A 125 -13.88 17.74 12.80
CA VAL A 125 -13.06 17.81 14.02
C VAL A 125 -13.93 17.65 15.27
N LYS A 126 -15.16 18.19 15.23
CA LYS A 126 -16.12 18.06 16.33
C LYS A 126 -16.80 16.69 16.34
N ASP A 127 -17.09 16.15 15.16
CA ASP A 127 -17.68 14.82 14.98
C ASP A 127 -16.90 14.03 13.91
N PRO A 128 -15.81 13.34 14.30
CA PRO A 128 -14.99 12.57 13.36
C PRO A 128 -15.71 11.38 12.73
N ASP A 129 -16.70 10.80 13.40
CA ASP A 129 -17.44 9.65 12.88
C ASP A 129 -18.32 10.01 11.68
N ALA A 130 -18.72 11.28 11.54
CA ALA A 130 -19.44 11.79 10.38
C ALA A 130 -18.68 11.61 9.05
N VAL A 131 -17.35 11.39 9.08
CA VAL A 131 -16.55 11.11 7.88
C VAL A 131 -16.92 9.76 7.24
N ASN A 132 -17.42 8.78 8.00
CA ASN A 132 -17.89 7.50 7.44
C ASN A 132 -19.33 7.54 6.91
N ALA A 133 -19.97 8.72 6.85
CA ALA A 133 -21.25 8.89 6.19
C ALA A 133 -21.07 9.34 4.74
N ASP A 134 -21.96 8.91 3.85
CA ASP A 134 -21.96 9.38 2.47
C ASP A 134 -22.42 10.84 2.37
N PRO A 135 -21.82 11.63 1.45
CA PRO A 135 -20.81 11.24 0.47
C PRO A 135 -19.36 11.39 0.98
N TRP A 136 -19.15 11.71 2.25
CA TRP A 136 -17.85 12.08 2.82
C TRP A 136 -16.87 10.91 2.81
N GLU A 137 -17.36 9.71 3.09
CA GLU A 137 -16.54 8.50 3.12
C GLU A 137 -15.85 8.22 1.78
N GLY A 138 -16.60 8.33 0.67
CA GLY A 138 -16.04 8.19 -0.67
C GLY A 138 -15.25 9.40 -1.15
N LEU A 139 -15.52 10.60 -0.60
CA LEU A 139 -14.78 11.83 -0.92
C LEU A 139 -13.39 11.86 -0.28
N VAL A 140 -13.16 11.22 0.86
CA VAL A 140 -11.83 11.21 1.50
C VAL A 140 -10.75 10.64 0.58
N PRO A 141 -10.94 9.48 -0.08
CA PRO A 141 -10.01 9.00 -1.09
C PRO A 141 -9.75 9.99 -2.24
N LEU A 142 -10.78 10.70 -2.72
CA LEU A 142 -10.64 11.73 -3.75
C LEU A 142 -9.85 12.94 -3.24
N PHE A 143 -10.10 13.38 -2.01
CA PHE A 143 -9.32 14.40 -1.32
C PHE A 143 -7.84 14.02 -1.25
N TYR A 144 -7.53 12.80 -0.80
CA TYR A 144 -6.13 12.34 -0.74
C TYR A 144 -5.45 12.37 -2.10
N TRP A 145 -6.18 11.97 -3.13
CA TRP A 145 -5.68 11.91 -4.50
C TRP A 145 -5.43 13.29 -5.10
N ASP A 146 -6.39 14.19 -4.93
CA ASP A 146 -6.36 15.57 -5.42
C ASP A 146 -5.23 16.37 -4.77
N THR A 147 -5.18 16.41 -3.43
CA THR A 147 -4.22 17.26 -2.72
C THR A 147 -2.76 16.81 -2.85
N ARG A 148 -2.51 15.61 -3.41
CA ARG A 148 -1.17 15.05 -3.64
C ARG A 148 -0.77 15.02 -5.12
N ASP A 149 -1.61 15.55 -6.00
CA ASP A 149 -1.40 15.54 -7.46
C ASP A 149 -1.13 14.12 -7.99
N LEU A 150 -1.94 13.15 -7.56
CA LEU A 150 -1.71 11.75 -7.92
C LEU A 150 -2.11 11.41 -9.36
N ASN A 151 -3.00 12.20 -9.97
CA ASN A 151 -3.34 12.08 -11.39
C ASN A 151 -2.11 12.18 -12.29
N ARG A 152 -1.17 13.09 -11.98
CA ARG A 152 0.08 13.23 -12.74
C ARG A 152 0.86 11.93 -12.85
N TRP A 153 0.92 11.16 -11.76
CA TRP A 153 1.68 9.91 -11.71
C TRP A 153 0.87 8.75 -12.29
N ALA A 154 -0.45 8.79 -12.14
CA ALA A 154 -1.33 7.80 -12.76
C ALA A 154 -1.38 7.93 -14.29
N ASP A 155 -1.32 9.16 -14.81
CA ASP A 155 -1.13 9.45 -16.24
C ASP A 155 0.20 8.91 -16.76
N GLN A 156 1.17 8.70 -15.88
CA GLN A 156 2.44 8.09 -16.22
C GLN A 156 2.52 6.59 -15.92
N GLY A 157 1.49 6.01 -15.32
CA GLY A 157 1.54 4.64 -14.83
C GLY A 157 2.57 4.39 -13.72
N ASP A 158 3.04 5.45 -13.02
CA ASP A 158 4.07 5.39 -11.97
C ASP A 158 3.46 4.99 -10.62
N ALA A 159 3.13 3.71 -10.50
CA ALA A 159 2.55 3.13 -9.30
C ALA A 159 3.49 3.19 -8.08
N GLU A 160 4.80 3.20 -8.31
CA GLU A 160 5.85 3.35 -7.30
C GLU A 160 5.76 4.72 -6.62
N THR A 161 5.69 5.80 -7.40
CA THR A 161 5.60 7.16 -6.86
C THR A 161 4.25 7.41 -6.20
N ILE A 162 3.16 6.89 -6.76
CA ILE A 162 1.83 6.92 -6.11
C ILE A 162 1.92 6.26 -4.72
N THR A 163 2.48 5.03 -4.65
CA THR A 163 2.62 4.30 -3.39
C THR A 163 3.46 5.08 -2.37
N LYS A 164 4.59 5.66 -2.80
CA LYS A 164 5.43 6.49 -1.93
C LYS A 164 4.69 7.72 -1.39
N LYS A 165 3.86 8.37 -2.22
CA LYS A 165 3.10 9.56 -1.82
C LYS A 165 1.95 9.26 -0.88
N ILE A 166 1.37 8.06 -0.96
CA ILE A 166 0.29 7.61 -0.08
C ILE A 166 0.85 7.12 1.27
N ASN A 167 1.81 6.21 1.24
CA ASN A 167 2.29 5.50 2.43
C ASN A 167 3.59 6.10 3.04
N GLY A 168 4.20 7.09 2.39
CA GLY A 168 5.49 7.66 2.82
C GLY A 168 6.70 6.74 2.56
N GLY A 169 6.51 5.66 1.81
CA GLY A 169 7.53 4.65 1.52
C GLY A 169 7.00 3.53 0.61
N LYS A 170 7.76 2.44 0.46
CA LYS A 170 7.42 1.30 -0.42
C LYS A 170 6.74 0.11 0.30
N ASN A 171 6.17 0.32 1.49
CA ASN A 171 5.52 -0.77 2.22
C ASN A 171 4.30 -1.27 1.43
N GLY A 172 4.18 -2.60 1.32
CA GLY A 172 3.09 -3.23 0.58
C GLY A 172 3.17 -3.11 -0.94
N LEU A 173 4.28 -2.63 -1.52
CA LEU A 173 4.39 -2.36 -2.96
C LEU A 173 4.04 -3.58 -3.84
N ALA A 174 4.51 -4.78 -3.45
CA ALA A 174 4.20 -6.01 -4.18
C ALA A 174 2.68 -6.32 -4.20
N ASP A 175 1.99 -6.13 -3.08
CA ASP A 175 0.54 -6.34 -3.01
C ASP A 175 -0.22 -5.26 -3.80
N ARG A 176 0.25 -4.01 -3.80
CA ARG A 176 -0.31 -2.93 -4.63
C ARG A 176 -0.14 -3.21 -6.12
N PHE A 177 0.99 -3.77 -6.56
CA PHE A 177 1.19 -4.19 -7.94
C PHE A 177 0.31 -5.36 -8.35
N ASP A 178 0.16 -6.37 -7.48
CA ASP A 178 -0.78 -7.46 -7.71
C ASP A 178 -2.22 -6.93 -7.86
N ARG A 179 -2.67 -6.06 -6.95
CA ARG A 179 -3.99 -5.41 -7.05
C ARG A 179 -4.14 -4.55 -8.30
N LEU A 180 -3.10 -3.80 -8.68
CA LEU A 180 -3.06 -3.03 -9.92
C LEU A 180 -3.23 -3.93 -11.15
N ALA A 181 -2.53 -5.06 -11.21
CA ALA A 181 -2.70 -6.02 -12.29
C ALA A 181 -4.13 -6.57 -12.31
N ARG A 182 -4.65 -7.02 -11.17
CA ARG A 182 -5.99 -7.60 -11.07
C ARG A 182 -7.07 -6.63 -11.56
N ILE A 183 -7.06 -5.38 -11.10
CA ILE A 183 -8.06 -4.40 -11.54
C ILE A 183 -7.85 -3.96 -13.00
N SER A 184 -6.61 -3.83 -13.45
CA SER A 184 -6.30 -3.48 -14.85
C SER A 184 -6.80 -4.57 -15.80
N LEU A 185 -6.54 -5.85 -15.48
CA LEU A 185 -7.01 -7.00 -16.26
C LEU A 185 -8.54 -6.98 -16.38
N VAL A 186 -9.26 -6.79 -15.27
CA VAL A 186 -10.72 -6.75 -15.27
C VAL A 186 -11.25 -5.60 -16.13
N LEU A 187 -10.67 -4.40 -16.01
CA LEU A 187 -11.06 -3.24 -16.83
C LEU A 187 -10.76 -3.46 -18.32
N LEU A 188 -9.76 -4.26 -18.65
CA LEU A 188 -9.41 -4.67 -20.02
C LEU A 188 -10.21 -5.87 -20.52
N GLY A 189 -11.17 -6.39 -19.74
CA GLY A 189 -12.02 -7.52 -20.14
C GLY A 189 -11.42 -8.91 -19.88
N TYR A 190 -10.29 -8.99 -19.19
CA TYR A 190 -9.69 -10.25 -18.76
C TYR A 190 -10.23 -10.69 -17.40
N ARG A 191 -10.03 -11.98 -17.07
CA ARG A 191 -10.11 -12.42 -15.67
C ARG A 191 -8.97 -11.80 -14.85
N ALA A 192 -9.24 -11.48 -13.59
CA ALA A 192 -8.29 -10.83 -12.68
C ALA A 192 -6.98 -11.59 -12.45
N ASP A 193 -6.95 -12.90 -12.69
CA ASP A 193 -5.80 -13.78 -12.50
C ASP A 193 -5.12 -14.22 -13.81
N ASN A 194 -5.59 -13.73 -14.97
CA ASN A 194 -5.13 -14.20 -16.28
C ASN A 194 -4.02 -13.33 -16.88
N ILE A 195 -2.95 -13.11 -16.11
CA ILE A 195 -1.80 -12.30 -16.53
C ILE A 195 -1.07 -12.89 -17.74
N LEU A 196 -0.98 -14.23 -17.82
CA LEU A 196 -0.29 -14.93 -18.90
C LEU A 196 -0.95 -14.68 -20.26
N GLN A 197 -2.29 -14.67 -20.31
CA GLN A 197 -3.02 -14.35 -21.54
C GLN A 197 -2.78 -12.90 -21.95
N PHE A 198 -2.84 -11.96 -21.01
CA PHE A 198 -2.56 -10.56 -21.30
C PHE A 198 -1.14 -10.36 -21.84
N GLN A 199 -0.13 -10.98 -21.23
CA GLN A 199 1.25 -10.95 -21.72
C GLN A 199 1.36 -11.51 -23.15
N ALA A 200 0.69 -12.64 -23.44
CA ALA A 200 0.69 -13.23 -24.77
C ALA A 200 0.04 -12.31 -25.82
N ASP A 201 -1.13 -11.73 -25.50
CA ASP A 201 -1.86 -10.82 -26.40
C ASP A 201 -1.08 -9.54 -26.69
N GLN A 202 -0.36 -9.03 -25.69
CA GLN A 202 0.51 -7.85 -25.83
C GLN A 202 1.91 -8.18 -26.38
N ARG A 203 2.17 -9.45 -26.75
CA ARG A 203 3.47 -9.93 -27.26
C ARG A 203 4.64 -9.64 -26.31
N LEU A 204 4.39 -9.73 -25.02
CA LEU A 204 5.39 -9.64 -23.96
C LEU A 204 5.99 -11.03 -23.67
N GLN A 205 7.02 -11.05 -22.82
CA GLN A 205 7.47 -12.29 -22.20
C GLN A 205 6.34 -12.87 -21.34
N VAL A 206 6.01 -14.14 -21.57
CA VAL A 206 4.91 -14.85 -20.86
C VAL A 206 5.50 -15.59 -19.67
N ASP A 207 5.75 -14.86 -18.59
CA ASP A 207 6.39 -15.35 -17.36
C ASP A 207 5.50 -15.18 -16.12
N GLY A 208 4.34 -14.52 -16.26
CA GLY A 208 3.42 -14.20 -15.17
C GLY A 208 3.91 -13.07 -14.27
N ASP A 209 5.08 -12.49 -14.55
CA ASP A 209 5.60 -11.38 -13.77
C ASP A 209 4.88 -10.08 -14.14
N VAL A 210 4.32 -9.42 -13.13
CA VAL A 210 3.76 -8.08 -13.23
C VAL A 210 4.91 -7.07 -13.12
N GLY A 211 5.96 -7.26 -13.92
CA GLY A 211 7.13 -6.39 -13.97
C GLY A 211 6.86 -5.04 -14.67
N PRO A 212 7.85 -4.14 -14.74
CA PRO A 212 7.70 -2.82 -15.35
C PRO A 212 7.16 -2.83 -16.78
N LYS A 213 7.60 -3.79 -17.62
CA LYS A 213 7.11 -3.95 -19.01
C LYS A 213 5.63 -4.32 -19.05
N THR A 214 5.22 -5.28 -18.22
CA THR A 214 3.81 -5.70 -18.10
C THR A 214 2.93 -4.56 -17.61
N ARG A 215 3.36 -3.81 -16.58
CA ARG A 215 2.62 -2.64 -16.06
C ARG A 215 2.52 -1.51 -17.08
N ALA A 216 3.59 -1.23 -17.83
CA ALA A 216 3.58 -0.22 -18.89
C ALA A 216 2.61 -0.60 -20.03
N ALA A 217 2.55 -1.88 -20.41
CA ALA A 217 1.58 -2.37 -21.39
C ALA A 217 0.14 -2.26 -20.88
N MET A 218 -0.13 -2.61 -19.62
CA MET A 218 -1.45 -2.44 -19.00
C MET A 218 -1.88 -0.98 -19.00
N HIS A 219 -1.00 -0.08 -18.57
CA HIS A 219 -1.27 1.35 -18.58
C HIS A 219 -1.61 1.85 -19.99
N THR A 220 -0.79 1.49 -20.99
CA THR A 220 -1.03 1.86 -22.41
C THR A 220 -2.38 1.32 -22.91
N ALA A 221 -2.71 0.07 -22.61
CA ALA A 221 -3.99 -0.53 -23.00
C ALA A 221 -5.19 0.16 -22.33
N LEU A 222 -5.06 0.54 -21.05
CA LEU A 222 -6.10 1.26 -20.32
C LEU A 222 -6.29 2.69 -20.84
N VAL A 223 -5.21 3.40 -21.18
CA VAL A 223 -5.25 4.72 -21.82
C VAL A 223 -6.03 4.63 -23.14
N ALA A 224 -5.81 3.58 -23.93
CA ALA A 224 -6.48 3.39 -25.22
C ALA A 224 -7.99 3.19 -25.12
N LEU A 225 -8.54 2.89 -23.93
CA LEU A 225 -9.98 2.79 -23.71
C LEU A 225 -10.69 4.16 -23.74
N THR A 226 -9.95 5.27 -23.62
CA THR A 226 -10.50 6.63 -23.67
C THR A 226 -10.07 7.32 -24.96
N PRO A 227 -10.98 7.63 -25.89
CA PRO A 227 -10.65 8.31 -27.14
C PRO A 227 -9.91 9.64 -26.91
N GLY A 228 -8.80 9.84 -27.61
CA GLY A 228 -7.99 11.07 -27.54
C GLY A 228 -7.05 11.15 -26.32
N GLU A 229 -7.19 10.27 -25.32
CA GLU A 229 -6.38 10.34 -24.10
C GLU A 229 -4.89 10.07 -24.36
N ALA A 230 -4.57 9.16 -25.29
CA ALA A 230 -3.19 8.85 -25.69
C ALA A 230 -2.45 10.03 -26.35
N ALA A 231 -3.17 11.04 -26.86
CA ALA A 231 -2.56 12.22 -27.48
C ALA A 231 -2.14 13.28 -26.46
N ARG A 232 -2.51 13.11 -25.18
CA ARG A 232 -2.22 14.08 -24.13
C ARG A 232 -0.74 14.04 -23.74
N PRO A 233 -0.03 15.18 -23.70
CA PRO A 233 1.40 15.22 -23.38
C PRO A 233 1.77 14.66 -22.00
N GLU A 234 0.82 14.71 -21.05
CA GLU A 234 1.00 14.21 -19.69
C GLU A 234 0.93 12.67 -19.61
N VAL A 235 0.31 12.02 -20.60
CA VAL A 235 0.10 10.57 -20.61
C VAL A 235 1.28 9.88 -21.27
N LYS A 236 2.20 9.38 -20.45
CA LYS A 236 3.43 8.73 -20.89
C LYS A 236 3.83 7.67 -19.89
N ALA A 237 3.86 6.40 -20.30
CA ALA A 237 4.41 5.35 -19.45
C ALA A 237 5.78 5.77 -18.91
N ALA A 238 5.91 5.79 -17.58
CA ALA A 238 7.15 6.07 -16.90
C ALA A 238 8.25 5.18 -17.51
N PRO A 239 9.48 5.69 -17.67
CA PRO A 239 10.55 4.89 -18.24
C PRO A 239 10.63 3.57 -17.47
N VAL A 240 10.56 2.47 -18.20
CA VAL A 240 10.82 1.13 -17.66
C VAL A 240 12.31 1.12 -17.31
N THR A 241 12.67 1.67 -16.15
CA THR A 241 13.97 1.41 -15.55
C THR A 241 13.92 -0.04 -15.09
N GLU A 242 14.28 -0.95 -16.00
CA GLU A 242 15.00 -2.14 -15.56
C GLU A 242 16.15 -1.60 -14.71
N GLU A 243 16.14 -1.86 -13.41
CA GLU A 243 17.35 -1.74 -12.61
C GLU A 243 18.34 -2.70 -13.24
N LYS A 244 19.13 -2.18 -14.20
CA LYS A 244 20.32 -2.85 -14.66
C LYS A 244 21.10 -3.09 -13.38
N LEU A 245 21.24 -4.36 -12.98
CA LEU A 245 22.12 -4.75 -11.89
C LEU A 245 23.51 -4.26 -12.30
N VAL A 246 23.84 -3.02 -11.94
CA VAL A 246 25.20 -2.55 -11.98
C VAL A 246 25.87 -3.37 -10.90
N PRO A 247 26.86 -4.23 -11.24
CA PRO A 247 27.66 -4.86 -10.21
C PRO A 247 28.30 -3.70 -9.48
N VAL A 248 27.80 -3.38 -8.28
CA VAL A 248 28.49 -2.47 -7.39
C VAL A 248 29.83 -3.16 -7.14
N PRO A 249 30.97 -2.55 -7.52
CA PRO A 249 32.26 -3.09 -7.14
C PRO A 249 32.23 -3.14 -5.62
N VAL A 250 32.24 -4.34 -5.05
CA VAL A 250 32.37 -4.52 -3.61
C VAL A 250 33.80 -4.13 -3.30
N THR A 251 34.05 -2.85 -3.08
CA THR A 251 35.32 -2.41 -2.51
C THR A 251 35.39 -3.08 -1.14
N PRO A 252 36.37 -3.96 -0.87
CA PRO A 252 36.50 -4.56 0.45
C PRO A 252 36.62 -3.42 1.48
N PRO A 253 35.87 -3.46 2.59
CA PRO A 253 36.07 -2.49 3.67
C PRO A 253 37.55 -2.49 4.08
N SER A 254 38.16 -1.31 4.19
CA SER A 254 39.51 -1.16 4.73
C SER A 254 39.59 -1.85 6.09
N LEU A 255 40.59 -2.72 6.27
CA LEU A 255 40.75 -3.63 7.42
C LEU A 255 41.06 -2.94 8.77
N ASP A 256 41.03 -1.61 8.85
CA ASP A 256 41.59 -0.87 9.99
C ASP A 256 40.56 -0.26 10.96
N ALA A 257 39.26 -0.63 10.87
CA ALA A 257 38.26 -0.14 11.83
C ALA A 257 37.21 -1.21 12.24
N PRO A 258 36.84 -1.32 13.54
CA PRO A 258 35.84 -2.27 13.99
C PRO A 258 34.42 -2.02 13.44
N TRP A 259 33.71 -3.10 13.10
CA TRP A 259 32.44 -3.14 12.34
C TRP A 259 31.23 -2.43 12.97
N TRP A 260 31.27 -2.04 14.25
CA TRP A 260 30.21 -1.24 14.88
C TRP A 260 30.35 0.27 14.65
N LYS A 261 31.40 0.72 13.96
CA LYS A 261 31.63 2.13 13.58
C LYS A 261 31.45 2.42 12.09
N SER A 262 31.28 1.41 11.23
CA SER A 262 30.98 1.62 9.81
C SER A 262 29.49 1.97 9.64
N LYS A 263 29.20 3.23 9.29
CA LYS A 263 27.83 3.72 9.02
C LYS A 263 27.28 3.29 7.66
N GLU A 264 27.90 2.33 7.00
CA GLU A 264 27.46 1.80 5.71
C GLU A 264 27.23 0.30 5.84
N VAL A 265 26.04 -0.14 5.39
CA VAL A 265 25.53 -1.53 5.40
C VAL A 265 24.99 -1.95 6.78
N ILE A 266 23.69 -2.16 7.02
CA ILE A 266 22.83 -3.23 6.46
C ILE A 266 21.37 -2.73 6.40
N THR A 267 20.80 -2.65 5.18
CA THR A 267 19.34 -2.73 4.99
C THR A 267 19.08 -4.08 4.33
N PRO A 268 18.38 -5.04 4.95
CA PRO A 268 18.03 -6.28 4.27
C PRO A 268 16.92 -5.98 3.26
N SER A 269 17.29 -5.77 2.00
CA SER A 269 16.38 -5.77 0.88
C SER A 269 15.92 -7.20 0.60
N VAL A 270 14.78 -7.58 1.18
CA VAL A 270 14.01 -8.74 0.71
C VAL A 270 13.29 -8.28 -0.56
N ILE A 271 14.00 -8.34 -1.69
CA ILE A 271 13.39 -8.22 -3.01
C ILE A 271 12.92 -9.63 -3.38
N GLY A 272 11.60 -9.80 -3.33
CA GLY A 272 10.93 -10.99 -3.83
C GLY A 272 11.09 -11.09 -5.34
N GLY A 273 12.05 -11.90 -5.75
CA GLY A 273 12.21 -12.44 -7.09
C GLY A 273 12.92 -13.78 -6.93
N GLY A 274 12.43 -14.83 -7.58
CA GLY A 274 12.86 -16.22 -7.40
C GLY A 274 14.30 -16.53 -7.83
N ALA A 275 15.30 -15.86 -7.26
CA ALA A 275 16.69 -16.27 -7.27
C ALA A 275 16.98 -16.98 -5.93
N SER A 276 17.38 -18.24 -6.05
CA SER A 276 17.61 -19.18 -4.96
C SER A 276 18.50 -18.61 -3.84
N LEU A 277 18.08 -18.82 -2.60
CA LEU A 277 18.82 -18.54 -1.35
C LEU A 277 20.29 -19.06 -1.38
N LEU A 278 20.58 -20.00 -2.28
CA LEU A 278 21.90 -20.60 -2.50
C LEU A 278 22.91 -19.69 -3.22
N THR A 279 22.46 -18.71 -4.00
CA THR A 279 23.39 -17.81 -4.73
C THR A 279 23.99 -16.72 -3.84
N ALA A 280 23.36 -16.39 -2.72
CA ALA A 280 23.87 -15.41 -1.75
C ALA A 280 24.92 -15.99 -0.77
N ILE A 281 25.14 -17.31 -0.77
CA ILE A 281 26.03 -17.99 0.20
C ILE A 281 27.46 -18.14 -0.37
N GLY A 282 27.65 -18.07 -1.69
CA GLY A 282 28.93 -18.33 -2.36
C GLY A 282 30.04 -17.29 -2.11
N GLY A 283 29.70 -16.11 -1.55
CA GLY A 283 30.66 -15.02 -1.33
C GLY A 283 31.07 -14.80 0.13
N ILE A 284 30.55 -15.57 1.08
CA ILE A 284 30.82 -15.37 2.52
C ILE A 284 32.05 -16.20 2.92
N PRO A 285 33.10 -15.59 3.51
CA PRO A 285 34.21 -16.35 4.08
C PRO A 285 33.69 -17.39 5.08
N TRP A 286 34.16 -18.64 5.00
CA TRP A 286 33.65 -19.76 5.80
C TRP A 286 33.63 -19.52 7.32
N GLN A 287 34.54 -18.69 7.82
CA GLN A 287 34.60 -18.27 9.23
C GLN A 287 33.39 -17.39 9.63
N ASN A 288 32.89 -16.54 8.73
CA ASN A 288 31.72 -15.67 8.95
C ASN A 288 30.41 -16.44 8.80
N LEU A 289 30.37 -17.44 7.90
CA LEU A 289 29.26 -18.39 7.79
C LEU A 289 29.03 -19.15 9.11
N LEU A 290 30.10 -19.57 9.77
CA LEU A 290 30.07 -20.25 11.05
C LEU A 290 29.48 -19.37 12.16
N LEU A 291 29.86 -18.08 12.20
CA LEU A 291 29.31 -17.10 13.16
C LEU A 291 27.82 -16.81 12.91
N ILE A 292 27.40 -16.71 11.64
CA ILE A 292 25.99 -16.53 11.28
C ILE A 292 25.18 -17.75 11.69
N LEU A 293 25.68 -18.96 11.44
CA LEU A 293 25.03 -20.20 11.86
C LEU A 293 24.94 -20.33 13.38
N ILE A 294 25.97 -19.90 14.13
CA ILE A 294 25.94 -19.84 15.59
C ILE A 294 24.90 -18.82 16.08
N ALA A 295 24.79 -17.65 15.43
CA ALA A 295 23.80 -16.64 15.79
C ALA A 295 22.37 -17.13 15.53
N PHE A 296 22.11 -17.78 14.39
CA PHE A 296 20.81 -18.40 14.11
C PHE A 296 20.49 -19.56 15.06
N ALA A 297 21.49 -20.40 15.40
CA ALA A 297 21.33 -21.44 16.41
C ALA A 297 21.05 -20.88 17.80
N GLY A 298 21.68 -19.75 18.17
CA GLY A 298 21.42 -19.02 19.41
C GLY A 298 20.00 -18.45 19.47
N ILE A 299 19.53 -17.84 18.37
CA ILE A 299 18.15 -17.32 18.25
C ILE A 299 17.13 -18.47 18.32
N ALA A 300 17.36 -19.55 17.58
CA ALA A 300 16.50 -20.74 17.60
C ALA A 300 16.47 -21.40 18.98
N GLY A 301 17.64 -21.51 19.63
CA GLY A 301 17.78 -22.01 21.00
C GLY A 301 17.05 -21.14 22.02
N PHE A 302 17.14 -19.81 21.90
CA PHE A 302 16.42 -18.85 22.75
C PHE A 302 14.91 -18.96 22.58
N LEU A 303 14.41 -19.03 21.34
CA LEU A 303 12.99 -19.19 21.05
C LEU A 303 12.45 -20.54 21.56
N TYR A 304 13.23 -21.62 21.42
CA TYR A 304 12.90 -22.93 21.94
C TYR A 304 12.88 -22.96 23.48
N TRP A 305 13.87 -22.35 24.13
CA TRP A 305 13.92 -22.21 25.58
C TRP A 305 12.73 -21.41 26.11
N ARG A 306 12.43 -20.27 25.49
CA ARG A 306 11.29 -19.41 25.87
C ARG A 306 9.96 -20.15 25.74
N LYS A 307 9.73 -20.86 24.63
CA LYS A 307 8.53 -21.71 24.45
C LYS A 307 8.39 -22.78 25.55
N ASN A 308 9.49 -23.38 25.99
CA ASN A 308 9.47 -24.38 27.07
C ASN A 308 9.30 -23.75 28.46
N ALA A 309 9.86 -22.57 28.70
CA ALA A 309 9.65 -21.80 29.93
C ALA A 309 8.18 -21.39 30.06
N ASP A 310 7.59 -20.89 28.97
CA ASP A 310 6.17 -20.51 28.90
C ASP A 310 5.27 -21.73 29.14
N ARG A 311 5.57 -22.90 28.53
CA ARG A 311 4.82 -24.16 28.80
C ARG A 311 4.87 -24.58 30.27
N LYS A 312 6.03 -24.46 30.93
CA LYS A 312 6.16 -24.80 32.36
C LYS A 312 5.42 -23.81 33.25
N ALA A 313 5.46 -22.52 32.91
CA ALA A 313 4.70 -21.49 33.62
C ALA A 313 3.19 -21.74 33.52
N VAL A 314 2.70 -22.07 32.33
CA VAL A 314 1.28 -22.42 32.10
C VAL A 314 0.89 -23.69 32.85
N ALA A 315 1.71 -24.75 32.81
CA ALA A 315 1.43 -26.00 33.53
C ALA A 315 1.34 -25.79 35.05
N LYS A 316 2.25 -24.98 35.63
CA LYS A 316 2.23 -24.63 37.06
C LYS A 316 1.02 -23.80 37.46
N GLN A 317 0.52 -22.97 36.54
CA GLN A 317 -0.69 -22.16 36.75
C GLN A 317 -1.96 -23.02 36.69
N VAL A 318 -1.98 -24.06 35.84
CA VAL A 318 -3.08 -25.03 35.76
C VAL A 318 -3.10 -25.98 36.98
N GLU A 319 -1.95 -26.41 37.50
CA GLU A 319 -1.86 -27.21 38.73
C GLU A 319 -2.30 -26.45 39.99
N GLY A 320 -2.16 -25.12 40.02
CA GLY A 320 -2.66 -24.28 41.12
C GLY A 320 -4.16 -23.96 41.05
N MET A 321 -4.83 -24.37 39.99
CA MET A 321 -6.28 -24.18 39.77
C MET A 321 -7.09 -25.49 39.94
N ALA A 322 -6.43 -26.61 40.24
CA ALA A 322 -7.03 -27.91 40.55
C ALA A 322 -6.89 -28.22 42.05
#